data_AF-A0A923LA50-F1
#
_entry.id   AF-A0A923LA50-F1
#
_cell.length_a   1.000
_cell.length_b   1.000
_cell.length_c   1.000
_cell.angle_alpha   90.00
_cell.angle_beta   90.00
_cell.angle_gamma   90.00
#
_symmetry.space_group_name_H-M   'P 1'
#
loop_
_entity.id
_entity.type
_entity.pdbx_description
1 polymer ?
#
loop_
_entity_poly.entity_id
_entity_poly.type
_entity_poly.pdbx_seq_one_letter_code
_entity_poly.pdbx_strand_id
1 'polypeptide(L)'
;MNPRNHRQRINWHAAALSGLQIELESARDILSYSPEFPLSKGPRRVDCLIRKKSDTSIDSPIARIFREYNLVDYKGPHESMNVSNFLKALSYACSLPDYLGHPNTSHQLTLTLMCHRHPQKLFSYIRKNCPQTLQEPVEKIIDGLYYIHIGLFPIQLLVLP
;
A
#
# COMPACT_ATOMS: atom_id res chain seq x y z
N MET A 1 31.99 10.35 -31.61
CA MET A 1 31.67 10.16 -30.17
C MET A 1 30.31 10.79 -29.93
N ASN A 2 29.31 10.02 -29.48
CA ASN A 2 27.95 10.53 -29.25
C ASN A 2 27.76 10.70 -27.74
N PRO A 3 27.50 11.92 -27.22
CA PRO A 3 27.31 12.11 -25.79
C PRO A 3 25.95 11.52 -25.41
N ARG A 4 25.96 10.39 -24.67
CA ARG A 4 24.75 9.86 -24.07
C ARG A 4 24.32 10.84 -22.98
N ASN A 5 23.29 11.62 -23.25
CA ASN A 5 22.53 12.33 -22.23
C ASN A 5 21.96 11.30 -21.25
N HIS A 6 22.68 11.03 -20.16
CA HIS A 6 22.14 10.33 -19.00
C HIS A 6 21.19 11.28 -18.27
N ARG A 7 19.97 11.44 -18.79
CA ARG A 7 18.84 11.84 -17.94
C ARG A 7 18.74 10.77 -16.86
N GLN A 8 19.19 11.07 -15.65
CA GLN A 8 18.91 10.24 -14.48
C GLN A 8 17.38 10.09 -14.40
N ARG A 9 16.91 8.89 -14.71
CA ARG A 9 15.49 8.55 -14.61
C ARG A 9 15.18 8.41 -13.13
N ILE A 10 14.31 9.28 -12.61
CA ILE A 10 13.92 9.28 -11.19
C ILE A 10 13.38 7.90 -10.83
N ASN A 11 13.90 7.30 -9.75
CA ASN A 11 13.32 6.11 -9.16
C ASN A 11 12.16 6.54 -8.24
N TRP A 12 10.96 6.60 -8.82
CA TRP A 12 9.76 7.03 -8.11
C TRP A 12 9.37 6.11 -6.95
N HIS A 13 9.67 4.80 -7.02
CA HIS A 13 9.42 3.88 -5.91
C HIS A 13 10.30 4.23 -4.70
N ALA A 14 11.60 4.44 -4.92
CA ALA A 14 12.51 4.84 -3.86
C ALA A 14 12.12 6.20 -3.25
N ALA A 15 11.70 7.16 -4.09
CA ALA A 15 11.24 8.46 -3.63
C ALA A 15 9.96 8.36 -2.77
N ALA A 16 8.96 7.59 -3.21
CA ALA A 16 7.72 7.38 -2.48
C ALA A 16 7.95 6.70 -1.12
N LEU A 17 8.80 5.66 -1.08
CA LEU A 17 9.15 4.99 0.16
C LEU A 17 9.94 5.90 1.12
N SER A 18 10.83 6.73 0.60
CA SER A 18 11.57 7.71 1.42
C SER A 18 10.62 8.74 2.03
N GLY A 19 9.65 9.25 1.26
CA GLY A 19 8.61 10.14 1.77
C GLY A 19 7.79 9.50 2.88
N LEU A 20 7.41 8.22 2.72
CA LEU A 20 6.69 7.48 3.75
C LEU A 20 7.53 7.22 5.02
N GLN A 21 8.84 7.02 4.89
CA GLN A 21 9.74 6.89 6.04
C GLN A 21 9.87 8.20 6.82
N ILE A 22 9.94 9.34 6.12
CA ILE A 22 9.98 10.67 6.75
C ILE A 22 8.66 10.94 7.48
N GLU A 23 7.52 10.69 6.84
CA GLU A 23 6.19 10.87 7.43
C GLU A 23 5.96 10.00 8.68
N LEU A 24 6.70 8.88 8.79
CA LEU A 24 6.60 7.93 9.89
C LEU A 24 7.86 7.91 10.78
N GLU A 25 8.66 8.97 10.76
CA GLU A 25 9.93 9.05 11.49
C GLU A 25 9.74 8.84 13.00
N SER A 26 8.63 9.33 13.56
CA SER A 26 8.28 9.16 14.98
C SER A 26 8.10 7.68 15.39
N ALA A 27 7.84 6.80 14.43
CA ALA A 27 7.66 5.36 14.64
C ALA A 27 8.83 4.52 14.13
N ARG A 28 9.97 5.13 13.76
CA ARG A 28 11.11 4.43 13.14
C ARG A 28 11.65 3.26 13.96
N ASP A 29 11.56 3.32 15.29
CA ASP A 29 12.11 2.29 16.18
C ASP A 29 11.25 1.01 16.18
N ILE A 30 9.97 1.13 15.82
CA ILE A 30 9.01 0.00 15.79
C ILE A 30 8.60 -0.40 14.37
N LEU A 31 9.00 0.35 13.35
CA LEU A 31 8.77 0.00 11.94
C LEU A 31 10.07 -0.46 11.26
N SER A 32 9.99 -1.53 10.48
CA SER A 32 11.06 -1.91 9.54
C SER A 32 10.52 -2.00 8.13
N TYR A 33 11.33 -1.56 7.17
CA TYR A 33 10.97 -1.47 5.76
C TYR A 33 11.79 -2.47 4.97
N SER A 34 11.11 -3.28 4.17
CA SER A 34 11.71 -4.22 3.22
C SER A 34 11.24 -3.85 1.81
N PRO A 35 11.97 -2.97 1.10
CA PRO A 35 11.66 -2.60 -0.28
C PRO A 35 11.77 -3.81 -1.22
N GLU A 36 11.03 -3.80 -2.32
CA GLU A 36 11.05 -4.85 -3.35
C GLU A 36 10.86 -6.26 -2.74
N PHE A 37 9.88 -6.40 -1.85
CA PHE A 37 9.72 -7.60 -1.04
C PHE A 37 9.21 -8.79 -1.89
N PRO A 38 9.88 -9.95 -1.85
CA PRO A 38 9.46 -11.17 -2.54
C PRO A 38 8.14 -11.72 -2.01
N LEU A 39 7.24 -12.08 -2.93
CA LEU A 39 5.99 -12.80 -2.62
C LEU A 39 5.98 -14.23 -3.19
N SER A 40 7.07 -14.64 -3.84
CA SER A 40 7.31 -16.01 -4.29
C SER A 40 8.79 -16.20 -4.62
N LYS A 41 9.18 -17.44 -4.94
CA LYS A 41 10.52 -17.75 -5.48
C LYS A 41 10.76 -17.18 -6.89
N GLY A 42 9.70 -16.74 -7.58
CA GLY A 42 9.76 -16.13 -8.90
C GLY A 42 10.01 -14.61 -8.86
N PRO A 43 9.75 -13.89 -9.97
CA PRO A 43 10.03 -12.45 -10.07
C PRO A 43 9.02 -11.55 -9.36
N ARG A 44 7.97 -12.12 -8.75
CA ARG A 44 6.87 -11.35 -8.15
C ARG A 44 7.36 -10.62 -6.89
N ARG A 45 7.30 -9.29 -6.92
CA ARG A 45 7.62 -8.38 -5.81
C ARG A 45 6.46 -7.42 -5.54
N VAL A 46 6.36 -6.98 -4.29
CA VAL A 46 5.60 -5.81 -3.86
C VAL A 46 6.59 -4.68 -3.58
N ASP A 47 6.15 -3.42 -3.71
CA ASP A 47 7.07 -2.28 -3.63
C ASP A 47 7.72 -2.16 -2.25
N CYS A 48 6.97 -2.43 -1.17
CA CYS A 48 7.54 -2.57 0.16
C CYS A 48 6.66 -3.44 1.07
N LEU A 49 7.31 -4.20 1.94
CA LEU A 49 6.68 -4.72 3.16
C LEU A 49 7.17 -3.88 4.35
N ILE A 50 6.24 -3.26 5.06
CA ILE A 50 6.51 -2.60 6.34
C ILE A 50 6.09 -3.56 7.45
N ARG A 51 7.00 -3.88 8.37
CA ARG A 51 6.71 -4.70 9.55
C ARG A 51 6.66 -3.83 10.79
N LYS A 52 5.53 -3.88 11.51
CA LYS A 52 5.34 -3.26 12.83
C LYS A 52 5.74 -4.28 13.90
N LYS A 53 6.78 -3.96 14.68
CA LYS A 53 7.43 -4.89 15.63
C LYS A 53 6.79 -4.88 17.03
N SER A 54 5.80 -4.04 17.25
CA SER A 54 5.16 -3.81 18.55
C SER A 54 3.69 -3.50 18.35
N ASP A 55 2.85 -3.87 19.32
CA ASP A 55 1.42 -3.52 19.32
C ASP A 55 1.15 -2.05 19.66
N THR A 56 2.19 -1.29 20.02
CA THR A 56 2.11 0.15 20.33
C THR A 56 1.35 0.91 19.24
N SER A 57 0.36 1.72 19.65
CA SER A 57 -0.38 2.58 18.74
C SER A 57 0.56 3.61 18.11
N ILE A 58 0.42 3.86 16.81
CA ILE A 58 1.18 4.90 16.11
C ILE A 58 0.24 6.09 15.90
N ASP A 59 0.60 7.24 16.47
CA ASP A 59 -0.13 8.49 16.28
C ASP A 59 0.19 9.10 14.90
N SER A 60 -0.31 8.45 13.86
CA SER A 60 -0.23 8.90 12.47
C SER A 60 -1.52 8.50 11.75
N PRO A 61 -2.14 9.39 10.96
CA PRO A 61 -3.27 9.02 10.09
C PRO A 61 -2.96 7.82 9.18
N ILE A 62 -1.73 7.73 8.68
CA ILE A 62 -1.32 6.66 7.76
C ILE A 62 -1.07 5.34 8.50
N ALA A 63 -0.37 5.39 9.65
CA ALA A 63 0.08 4.17 10.32
C ALA A 63 -0.87 3.66 11.42
N ARG A 64 -1.91 4.42 11.81
CA ARG A 64 -2.85 3.98 12.86
C ARG A 64 -3.56 2.65 12.56
N ILE A 65 -3.76 2.32 11.28
CA ILE A 65 -4.36 1.03 10.86
C ILE A 65 -3.34 -0.06 10.56
N PHE A 66 -2.04 0.20 10.73
CA PHE A 66 -1.01 -0.81 10.50
C PHE A 66 -1.15 -1.93 11.52
N ARG A 67 -1.35 -3.13 11.00
CA ARG A 67 -1.12 -4.40 11.72
C ARG A 67 0.36 -4.78 11.63
N GLU A 68 0.73 -6.00 12.06
CA GLU A 68 2.13 -6.45 12.02
C GLU A 68 2.73 -6.33 10.60
N TYR A 69 1.96 -6.64 9.56
CA TYR A 69 2.40 -6.62 8.17
C TYR A 69 1.59 -5.62 7.35
N ASN A 70 2.21 -4.50 6.96
CA ASN A 70 1.63 -3.55 6.02
C ASN A 70 2.32 -3.64 4.66
N LEU A 71 1.59 -4.10 3.65
CA LEU A 71 2.08 -4.14 2.26
C LEU A 71 1.82 -2.80 1.59
N VAL A 72 2.79 -2.32 0.81
CA VAL A 72 2.69 -1.07 0.07
C VAL A 72 2.76 -1.35 -1.42
N ASP A 73 1.73 -0.94 -2.17
CA ASP A 73 1.75 -0.91 -3.64
C ASP A 73 1.59 0.53 -4.12
N TYR A 74 2.62 1.03 -4.79
CA TYR A 74 2.75 2.37 -5.32
C TYR A 74 2.54 2.38 -6.83
N LYS A 75 1.96 3.47 -7.33
CA LYS A 75 1.82 3.76 -8.76
C LYS A 75 2.41 5.13 -9.02
N GLY A 76 3.37 5.18 -9.96
CA GLY A 76 4.10 6.38 -10.30
C GLY A 76 3.21 7.52 -10.82
N PRO A 77 3.76 8.74 -10.98
CA PRO A 77 2.97 9.92 -11.39
C PRO A 77 2.25 9.74 -12.74
N HIS A 78 2.79 8.90 -13.62
CA HIS A 78 2.23 8.63 -14.95
C HIS A 78 1.30 7.41 -14.98
N GLU A 79 1.13 6.71 -13.85
CA GLU A 79 0.27 5.55 -13.70
C GLU A 79 -1.03 5.92 -12.97
N SER A 80 -1.98 4.99 -12.94
CA SER A 80 -3.23 5.16 -12.19
C SER A 80 -3.47 3.95 -11.33
N MET A 81 -4.00 4.17 -10.13
CA MET A 81 -4.60 3.09 -9.35
C MET A 81 -5.96 2.74 -9.97
N ASN A 82 -5.97 1.76 -10.86
CA ASN A 82 -7.17 1.26 -11.53
C ASN A 82 -7.66 -0.06 -10.89
N VAL A 83 -8.80 -0.57 -11.33
CA VAL A 83 -9.39 -1.82 -10.80
C VAL A 83 -8.45 -3.02 -10.94
N SER A 84 -7.75 -3.17 -12.07
CA SER A 84 -6.82 -4.28 -12.27
C SER A 84 -5.62 -4.20 -11.32
N ASN A 85 -5.04 -3.01 -11.15
CA ASN A 85 -3.95 -2.77 -10.20
C ASN A 85 -4.38 -3.01 -8.76
N PHE A 86 -5.59 -2.58 -8.39
CA PHE A 86 -6.18 -2.84 -7.08
C PHE A 86 -6.33 -4.35 -6.82
N LEU A 87 -6.94 -5.11 -7.74
CA LEU A 87 -7.11 -6.56 -7.60
C LEU A 87 -5.76 -7.28 -7.55
N LYS A 88 -4.76 -6.79 -8.30
CA LYS A 88 -3.39 -7.29 -8.25
C LYS A 88 -2.77 -7.05 -6.87
N ALA A 89 -2.92 -5.87 -6.28
CA ALA A 89 -2.44 -5.57 -4.94
C ALA A 89 -3.15 -6.43 -3.86
N LEU A 90 -4.45 -6.67 -3.99
CA LEU A 90 -5.16 -7.63 -3.13
C LEU A 90 -4.55 -9.03 -3.23
N SER A 91 -4.27 -9.50 -4.45
CA SER A 91 -3.66 -10.81 -4.66
C SER A 91 -2.26 -10.92 -4.04
N TYR A 92 -1.53 -9.80 -3.93
CA TYR A 92 -0.24 -9.75 -3.24
C TYR A 92 -0.41 -9.94 -1.74
N ALA A 93 -1.36 -9.22 -1.13
CA ALA A 93 -1.68 -9.36 0.27
C ALA A 93 -2.13 -10.78 0.62
N CYS A 94 -3.01 -11.37 -0.19
CA CYS A 94 -3.47 -12.75 0.03
C CYS A 94 -2.36 -13.80 -0.14
N SER A 95 -1.27 -13.52 -0.88
CA SER A 95 -0.14 -14.45 -1.03
C SER A 95 0.89 -14.38 0.10
N LEU A 96 0.87 -13.33 0.94
CA LEU A 96 1.88 -13.16 1.99
C LEU A 96 1.88 -14.29 3.04
N PRO A 97 0.73 -14.76 3.57
CA PRO A 97 0.71 -15.83 4.57
C PRO A 97 1.38 -17.12 4.07
N ASP A 98 1.11 -17.51 2.82
CA ASP A 98 1.71 -18.68 2.20
C ASP A 98 3.22 -18.49 1.98
N TYR A 99 3.63 -17.29 1.55
CA TYR A 99 5.05 -16.96 1.36
C TYR A 99 5.85 -17.04 2.66
N LEU A 100 5.29 -16.53 3.77
CA LEU A 100 5.90 -16.61 5.09
C LEU A 100 5.75 -18.00 5.73
N GLY A 101 4.88 -18.86 5.18
CA GLY A 101 4.53 -20.16 5.78
C GLY A 101 3.78 -20.03 7.10
N HIS A 102 3.08 -18.91 7.33
CA HIS A 102 2.42 -18.57 8.60
C HIS A 102 0.97 -18.15 8.32
N PRO A 103 -0.02 -19.07 8.32
CA PRO A 103 -1.40 -18.79 7.93
C PRO A 103 -2.09 -17.66 8.73
N ASN A 104 -1.72 -17.53 10.02
CA ASN A 104 -2.24 -16.50 10.92
C ASN A 104 -1.87 -15.07 10.49
N THR A 105 -0.88 -14.92 9.59
CA THR A 105 -0.51 -13.64 8.98
C THR A 105 -1.72 -12.95 8.33
N SER A 106 -2.68 -13.71 7.79
CA SER A 106 -3.88 -13.17 7.13
C SER A 106 -4.66 -12.17 8.00
N HIS A 107 -4.72 -12.40 9.32
CA HIS A 107 -5.36 -11.51 10.29
C HIS A 107 -4.48 -10.33 10.72
N GLN A 108 -3.20 -10.35 10.37
CA GLN A 108 -2.18 -9.36 10.71
C GLN A 108 -1.77 -8.48 9.53
N LEU A 109 -2.55 -8.51 8.44
CA LEU A 109 -2.31 -7.73 7.22
C LEU A 109 -3.03 -6.38 7.23
N THR A 110 -2.34 -5.37 6.70
CA THR A 110 -2.89 -4.12 6.20
C THR A 110 -2.34 -3.88 4.79
N LEU A 111 -3.12 -3.28 3.89
CA LEU A 111 -2.67 -2.90 2.56
C LEU A 111 -2.73 -1.37 2.39
N THR A 112 -1.61 -0.79 2.02
CA THR A 112 -1.48 0.64 1.69
C THR A 112 -1.25 0.80 0.21
N LEU A 113 -2.18 1.47 -0.47
CA LEU A 113 -2.10 1.81 -1.87
C LEU A 113 -1.67 3.27 -2.02
N MET A 114 -0.74 3.57 -2.91
CA MET A 114 -0.24 4.94 -3.11
C MET A 114 -0.32 5.32 -4.58
N CYS A 115 -0.90 6.48 -4.90
CA CYS A 115 -0.95 7.00 -6.27
C CYS A 115 -1.01 8.52 -6.29
N HIS A 116 -0.64 9.16 -7.41
CA HIS A 116 -0.74 10.63 -7.54
C HIS A 116 -2.09 11.13 -8.07
N ARG A 117 -2.86 10.27 -8.74
CA ARG A 117 -4.14 10.66 -9.35
C ARG A 117 -5.30 10.08 -8.59
N HIS A 118 -6.24 10.93 -8.18
CA HIS A 118 -7.46 10.52 -7.49
C HIS A 118 -8.20 9.41 -8.30
N PRO A 119 -8.37 8.20 -7.74
CA PRO A 119 -8.76 7.03 -8.51
C PRO A 119 -10.28 6.89 -8.64
N GLN A 120 -10.93 7.88 -9.29
CA GLN A 120 -12.39 7.98 -9.38
C GLN A 120 -13.05 6.68 -9.88
N LYS A 121 -12.51 6.09 -10.96
CA LYS A 121 -13.05 4.84 -11.54
C LYS A 121 -12.97 3.65 -10.59
N LEU A 122 -11.89 3.55 -9.79
CA LEU A 122 -11.76 2.49 -8.79
C LEU A 122 -12.77 2.70 -7.66
N PHE A 123 -12.92 3.92 -7.16
CA PHE A 123 -13.89 4.21 -6.09
C PHE A 123 -15.33 3.93 -6.53
N SER A 124 -15.71 4.35 -7.75
CA SER A 124 -17.02 4.01 -8.33
C SER A 124 -17.20 2.50 -8.47
N TYR A 125 -16.17 1.77 -8.87
CA TYR A 125 -16.20 0.31 -8.95
C TYR A 125 -16.43 -0.33 -7.58
N ILE A 126 -15.69 0.08 -6.55
CA ILE A 126 -15.81 -0.45 -5.18
C ILE A 126 -17.22 -0.20 -4.65
N ARG A 127 -17.72 1.05 -4.74
CA ARG A 127 -19.09 1.40 -4.29
C ARG A 127 -20.18 0.62 -4.98
N LYS A 128 -20.00 0.27 -6.26
CA LYS A 128 -20.99 -0.51 -7.03
C LYS A 128 -20.97 -2.01 -6.72
N ASN A 129 -19.81 -2.57 -6.36
CA ASN A 129 -19.61 -4.02 -6.29
C ASN A 129 -19.40 -4.57 -4.86
N CYS A 130 -19.18 -3.71 -3.86
CA CYS A 130 -19.14 -4.15 -2.47
C CYS A 130 -20.56 -4.43 -1.93
N PRO A 131 -20.69 -5.36 -0.96
CA PRO A 131 -21.99 -5.68 -0.36
C PRO A 131 -22.68 -4.43 0.18
N GLN A 132 -23.98 -4.30 -0.09
CA GLN A 132 -24.79 -3.14 0.34
C GLN A 132 -24.93 -3.01 1.87
N THR A 133 -24.51 -4.03 2.63
CA THR A 133 -24.45 -3.97 4.10
C THR A 133 -23.37 -3.02 4.61
N LEU A 134 -22.42 -2.63 3.76
CA LEU A 134 -21.42 -1.60 4.05
C LEU A 134 -21.96 -0.24 3.62
N GLN A 135 -22.21 0.64 4.58
CA GLN A 135 -22.85 1.95 4.33
C GLN A 135 -22.00 2.86 3.44
N GLU A 136 -20.67 2.85 3.60
CA GLU A 136 -19.72 3.53 2.72
C GLU A 136 -18.45 2.68 2.58
N PRO A 137 -18.24 1.98 1.44
CA PRO A 137 -17.07 1.13 1.26
C PRO A 137 -15.79 1.91 0.91
N VAL A 138 -15.89 3.21 0.61
CA VAL A 138 -14.73 4.11 0.43
C VAL A 138 -14.91 5.35 1.31
N GLU A 139 -14.35 5.29 2.51
CA GLU A 139 -14.42 6.33 3.52
C GLU A 139 -13.26 7.32 3.37
N LYS A 140 -13.54 8.62 3.30
CA LYS A 140 -12.51 9.66 3.32
C LYS A 140 -12.16 9.98 4.77
N ILE A 141 -10.89 9.82 5.14
CA ILE A 141 -10.41 10.08 6.52
C ILE A 141 -9.91 11.51 6.64
N ILE A 142 -9.05 11.90 5.71
CA ILE A 142 -8.57 13.28 5.51
C ILE A 142 -8.34 13.50 4.01
N ASP A 143 -8.01 14.72 3.61
CA ASP A 143 -7.60 14.98 2.22
C ASP A 143 -6.41 14.09 1.84
N GLY A 144 -6.58 13.32 0.78
CA GLY A 144 -5.55 12.39 0.29
C GLY A 144 -5.49 11.04 1.01
N LEU A 145 -6.27 10.77 2.06
CA LEU A 145 -6.30 9.46 2.73
C LEU A 145 -7.73 8.90 2.78
N TYR A 146 -7.87 7.69 2.24
CA TYR A 146 -9.14 6.98 2.17
C TYR A 146 -8.99 5.58 2.75
N TYR A 147 -9.96 5.12 3.53
CA TYR A 147 -10.11 3.71 3.89
C TYR A 147 -11.03 3.01 2.91
N ILE A 148 -10.68 1.76 2.58
CA ILE A 148 -11.42 0.91 1.68
C ILE A 148 -11.91 -0.30 2.47
N HIS A 149 -13.23 -0.39 2.63
CA HIS A 149 -13.90 -1.43 3.40
C HIS A 149 -14.47 -2.48 2.44
N ILE A 150 -13.75 -3.59 2.25
CA ILE A 150 -14.19 -4.73 1.41
C ILE A 150 -14.31 -6.05 2.17
N GLY A 151 -14.11 -6.03 3.49
CA GLY A 151 -14.30 -7.21 4.37
C GLY A 151 -13.17 -8.24 4.39
N LEU A 152 -12.00 -7.96 3.82
CA LEU A 152 -10.84 -8.88 3.84
C LEU A 152 -9.86 -8.55 4.96
N PHE A 153 -9.28 -7.36 4.93
CA PHE A 153 -8.35 -6.78 5.89
C PHE A 153 -8.40 -5.25 5.73
N PRO A 154 -7.84 -4.46 6.66
CA PRO A 154 -7.76 -3.02 6.51
C PRO A 154 -7.00 -2.63 5.24
N ILE A 155 -7.59 -1.74 4.45
CA ILE A 155 -6.99 -1.19 3.24
C ILE A 155 -7.09 0.32 3.31
N GLN A 156 -6.01 1.00 2.97
CA GLN A 156 -6.03 2.43 2.73
C GLN A 156 -5.47 2.79 1.36
N LEU A 157 -5.89 3.94 0.87
CA LEU A 157 -5.37 4.56 -0.33
C LEU A 157 -4.92 6.00 -0.04
N LEU A 158 -3.66 6.26 -0.36
CA LEU A 158 -3.02 7.57 -0.31
C LEU A 158 -3.01 8.19 -1.72
N VAL A 159 -3.64 9.35 -1.86
CA VAL A 159 -3.49 10.23 -3.03
C VAL A 159 -2.40 11.24 -2.70
N LEU A 160 -1.21 11.02 -3.27
CA LEU A 160 -0.05 11.89 -3.09
C LEU A 160 -0.22 13.19 -3.88
N PRO A 161 0.41 14.29 -3.43
CA PRO A 161 0.44 15.56 -4.17
C PRO A 161 1.13 15.46 -5.54
#